data_AF-A0AAV6IR72-F1
#
_entry.id   AF-A0AAV6IR72-F1
#
_cell.length_a   1.000
_cell.length_b   1.000
_cell.length_c   1.000
_cell.angle_alpha   90.00
_cell.angle_beta   90.00
_cell.angle_gamma   90.00
#
_symmetry.space_group_name_H-M   'P 1'
#
loop_
_entity.id
_entity.type
_entity.pdbx_description
1 polymer ?
#
loop_
_entity_poly.entity_id
_entity_poly.type
_entity_poly.pdbx_seq_one_letter_code
_entity_poly.pdbx_strand_id
1 'polypeptide(L)'
;MNRYLKSSLSIFISGANRFRPICSQISRHLSQSSANLEPELWESVPGLVRCPANCVPLSPISFLERSAKVATLAPNVPAMHELHFAIPMAGAVICTLNTRHDSAMLSILLRHSKAKVIFVDYKLLEIARGALDLLVSLETKPPILVLIPESKDSSPTSITSGTYEYERLLATGLAEFSIRRPKSEWDPISVNYTSGTTSCPKGVVYSHRGAYLNSIATFLLHGMGSMPVYLWTVPMFHCNGWCLIWGVAALGGTNVCLRNVSPKAIFDNIALHKVTNMSGAPTILSMIVNSPTSDRRPLPHKVEVMTGGSPPPPQIFLQMEEMGFGVSQLYGLTETYGPGTSCVWKPEWDSLPSDEQLRLKAQQGVQHLGLEELDVKDPLTMNSVPNDGKTVGEIMFRGNTVMSGYLNDLEATKEAFRDGWFRSGDLAVKHPDEYIEIKDRSKDIIISGGENISSVEVETVVYSHPAVLEVAVVARPDDHWGQTPCAFVKLKEGSHVDSEEIIKFCRDRLPHYMAPRTVIFEDIPRTSTGKSKAPRTGINDFQGGINDFQGGAITIKVLCSGTFPQSDVTRLTAASIRFANSGNRRCLSIMAEERSKVTEFAFFYSSTFMFPTFPAEAPCSKTT
;
A
#
# COMPACT_ATOMS: atom_id res chain seq x y z
N MET A 1 24.35 25.30 -53.49
CA MET A 1 23.22 25.86 -52.71
C MET A 1 22.40 26.84 -53.56
N ASN A 2 21.72 26.37 -54.62
CA ASN A 2 20.59 27.06 -55.30
C ASN A 2 19.93 26.22 -56.44
N ARG A 3 20.06 24.88 -56.43
CA ARG A 3 19.45 23.98 -57.45
C ARG A 3 18.74 22.73 -56.90
N TYR A 4 18.65 22.56 -55.59
CA TYR A 4 17.90 21.47 -54.95
C TYR A 4 16.62 21.91 -54.23
N LEU A 5 16.24 23.18 -54.34
CA LEU A 5 15.06 23.78 -53.68
C LEU A 5 13.90 24.13 -54.62
N LYS A 6 13.93 23.69 -55.89
CA LYS A 6 12.88 23.98 -56.88
C LYS A 6 12.12 22.76 -57.43
N SER A 7 12.39 21.54 -56.98
CA SER A 7 11.63 20.34 -57.40
C SER A 7 10.66 19.78 -56.37
N SER A 8 10.55 20.36 -55.17
CA SER A 8 9.69 19.84 -54.10
C SER A 8 8.45 20.69 -53.81
N LEU A 9 8.24 21.81 -54.52
CA LEU A 9 7.07 22.68 -54.33
C LEU A 9 6.01 22.58 -55.44
N SER A 10 6.30 21.91 -56.57
CA SER A 10 5.32 21.63 -57.62
C SER A 10 4.62 20.27 -57.46
N ILE A 11 5.17 19.35 -56.66
CA ILE A 11 4.55 18.05 -56.33
C ILE A 11 3.55 18.19 -55.17
N PHE A 12 3.65 19.25 -54.35
CA PHE A 12 2.73 19.47 -53.23
C PHE A 12 1.44 20.22 -53.58
N ILE A 13 1.36 20.88 -54.76
CA ILE A 13 0.17 21.68 -55.13
C ILE A 13 -0.70 21.00 -56.21
N SER A 14 -0.23 19.94 -56.88
CA SER A 14 -1.09 19.13 -57.77
C SER A 14 -1.66 17.85 -57.13
N GLY A 15 -1.28 17.51 -55.90
CA GLY A 15 -1.86 16.40 -55.12
C GLY A 15 -3.09 16.78 -54.29
N ALA A 16 -3.26 18.07 -53.97
CA ALA A 16 -4.31 18.55 -53.07
C ALA A 16 -5.71 18.67 -53.72
N ASN A 17 -5.85 18.48 -55.03
CA ASN A 17 -7.13 18.58 -55.75
C ASN A 17 -7.58 17.27 -56.45
N ARG A 18 -6.96 16.12 -56.14
CA ARG A 18 -7.43 14.79 -56.62
C ARG A 18 -7.81 13.81 -55.52
N PHE A 19 -7.78 14.21 -54.25
CA PHE A 19 -8.23 13.39 -53.11
C PHE A 19 -9.50 13.90 -52.42
N ARG A 20 -10.25 14.82 -53.04
CA ARG A 20 -11.53 15.31 -52.52
C ARG A 20 -12.79 14.48 -52.84
N PRO A 21 -12.83 13.50 -53.79
CA PRO A 21 -14.00 12.63 -53.91
C PRO A 21 -13.93 11.28 -53.16
N ILE A 22 -12.73 10.83 -52.73
CA ILE A 22 -12.57 9.47 -52.15
C ILE A 22 -12.85 9.44 -50.64
N CYS A 23 -12.63 10.54 -49.91
CA CYS A 23 -13.05 10.63 -48.50
C CYS A 23 -14.57 10.81 -48.32
N SER A 24 -15.30 11.31 -49.32
CA SER A 24 -16.77 11.41 -49.27
C SER A 24 -17.50 10.12 -49.66
N GLN A 25 -16.85 9.22 -50.41
CA GLN A 25 -17.41 7.90 -50.73
C GLN A 25 -17.13 6.86 -49.64
N ILE A 26 -15.97 6.89 -48.98
CA ILE A 26 -15.70 6.03 -47.82
C ILE A 26 -16.53 6.46 -46.61
N SER A 27 -16.73 7.77 -46.39
CA SER A 27 -17.63 8.25 -45.33
C SER A 27 -19.10 7.88 -45.58
N ARG A 28 -19.57 7.82 -46.84
CA ARG A 28 -20.93 7.36 -47.18
C ARG A 28 -21.09 5.84 -47.20
N HIS A 29 -20.08 5.08 -47.59
CA HIS A 29 -20.11 3.61 -47.50
C HIS A 29 -20.01 3.12 -46.05
N LEU A 30 -19.21 3.79 -45.20
CA LEU A 30 -19.13 3.47 -43.78
C LEU A 30 -20.34 4.00 -42.98
N SER A 31 -21.01 5.08 -43.42
CA SER A 31 -22.24 5.57 -42.77
C SER A 31 -23.50 4.83 -43.22
N GLN A 32 -23.47 4.12 -44.37
CA GLN A 32 -24.58 3.29 -44.83
C GLN A 32 -24.44 1.82 -44.39
N SER A 33 -23.23 1.34 -44.10
CA SER A 33 -23.04 0.01 -43.48
C SER A 33 -23.24 0.02 -41.96
N SER A 34 -23.16 1.18 -41.29
CA SER A 34 -23.40 1.29 -39.84
C SER A 34 -24.88 1.32 -39.46
N ALA A 35 -25.79 1.46 -40.43
CA ALA A 35 -27.23 1.57 -40.19
C ALA A 35 -27.96 0.22 -40.12
N ASN A 36 -27.31 -0.89 -40.49
CA ASN A 36 -27.86 -2.24 -40.49
C ASN A 36 -26.92 -3.29 -39.86
N LEU A 37 -25.95 -2.87 -39.05
CA LEU A 37 -25.19 -3.82 -38.23
C LEU A 37 -26.03 -4.13 -37.00
N GLU A 38 -26.80 -5.23 -37.09
CA GLU A 38 -27.33 -5.95 -35.94
C GLU A 38 -26.22 -6.09 -34.86
N PRO A 39 -26.50 -5.87 -33.56
CA PRO A 39 -25.47 -5.75 -32.51
C PRO A 39 -24.67 -7.04 -32.18
N GLU A 40 -24.78 -8.10 -32.98
CA GLU A 40 -24.60 -9.49 -32.52
C GLU A 40 -23.19 -10.10 -32.73
N LEU A 41 -22.24 -9.41 -33.36
CA LEU A 41 -20.99 -10.08 -33.80
C LEU A 41 -19.95 -10.37 -32.69
N TRP A 42 -20.19 -9.97 -31.44
CA TRP A 42 -19.29 -10.22 -30.30
C TRP A 42 -19.92 -11.08 -29.18
N GLU A 43 -21.20 -11.45 -29.30
CA GLU A 43 -21.93 -12.23 -28.29
C GLU A 43 -21.50 -13.72 -28.25
N SER A 44 -20.80 -14.19 -29.28
CA SER A 44 -20.53 -15.62 -29.48
C SER A 44 -19.13 -16.07 -29.05
N VAL A 45 -18.34 -15.27 -28.33
CA VAL A 45 -17.07 -15.74 -27.75
C VAL A 45 -17.37 -16.40 -26.40
N PRO A 46 -17.33 -17.74 -26.27
CA PRO A 46 -17.66 -18.40 -25.02
C PRO A 46 -16.69 -17.93 -23.93
N GLY A 47 -17.21 -17.33 -22.86
CA GLY A 47 -16.42 -16.80 -21.74
C GLY A 47 -16.13 -15.29 -21.76
N LEU A 48 -16.51 -14.55 -22.80
CA LEU A 48 -16.42 -13.09 -22.83
C LEU A 48 -17.74 -12.45 -22.38
N VAL A 49 -17.82 -12.02 -21.12
CA VAL A 49 -18.98 -11.24 -20.62
C VAL A 49 -18.72 -9.76 -20.92
N ARG A 50 -19.58 -9.11 -21.72
CA ARG A 50 -19.54 -7.64 -21.84
C ARG A 50 -19.79 -7.03 -20.46
N CYS A 51 -18.94 -6.10 -20.06
CA CYS A 51 -19.16 -5.22 -18.92
C CYS A 51 -20.36 -4.30 -19.22
N PRO A 52 -21.55 -4.49 -18.60
CA PRO A 52 -22.72 -3.66 -18.86
C PRO A 52 -22.49 -2.20 -18.45
N ALA A 53 -21.59 -1.94 -17.48
CA ALA A 53 -21.26 -0.59 -17.04
C ALA A 53 -20.52 0.26 -18.10
N ASN A 54 -19.97 -0.36 -19.14
CA ASN A 54 -19.41 0.37 -20.29
C ASN A 54 -20.50 0.96 -21.21
N CYS A 55 -21.77 0.58 -21.03
CA CYS A 55 -22.92 1.05 -21.80
C CYS A 55 -24.07 1.58 -20.93
N VAL A 56 -24.17 1.14 -19.66
CA VAL A 56 -25.15 1.59 -18.68
C VAL A 56 -24.40 2.25 -17.53
N PRO A 57 -24.12 3.56 -17.62
CA PRO A 57 -23.66 4.32 -16.47
C PRO A 57 -24.69 4.18 -15.33
N LEU A 58 -24.23 4.20 -14.07
CA LEU A 58 -25.10 4.13 -12.89
C LEU A 58 -25.99 5.40 -12.79
N SER A 59 -26.93 5.58 -13.72
CA SER A 59 -27.95 6.63 -13.66
C SER A 59 -28.74 6.62 -12.35
N PRO A 60 -28.96 5.49 -11.65
CA PRO A 60 -29.65 5.50 -10.37
C PRO A 60 -28.92 6.25 -9.25
N ILE A 61 -27.60 6.49 -9.34
CA ILE A 61 -26.85 7.34 -8.37
C ILE A 61 -26.65 8.78 -8.86
N SER A 62 -27.26 9.16 -9.98
CA SER A 62 -27.11 10.50 -10.57
C SER A 62 -27.73 11.63 -9.74
N PHE A 63 -28.57 11.29 -8.75
CA PHE A 63 -29.07 12.23 -7.74
C PHE A 63 -27.95 12.83 -6.87
N LEU A 64 -26.76 12.21 -6.87
CA LEU A 64 -25.61 12.72 -6.13
C LEU A 64 -25.12 14.06 -6.70
N GLU A 65 -24.77 14.96 -5.78
CA GLU A 65 -24.05 16.18 -6.10
C GLU A 65 -22.69 15.87 -6.74
N ARG A 66 -22.21 16.79 -7.58
CA ARG A 66 -20.89 16.64 -8.22
C ARG A 66 -19.81 16.50 -7.14
N SER A 67 -18.89 15.58 -7.38
CA SER A 67 -17.80 15.24 -6.46
C SER A 67 -18.25 14.66 -5.11
N ALA A 68 -19.49 14.13 -5.03
CA ALA A 68 -19.89 13.27 -3.92
C ALA A 68 -18.95 12.07 -3.82
N LYS A 69 -18.61 11.67 -2.58
CA LYS A 69 -17.75 10.51 -2.34
C LYS A 69 -18.61 9.25 -2.33
N VAL A 70 -18.21 8.26 -3.12
CA VAL A 70 -18.86 6.95 -3.18
C VAL A 70 -17.82 5.91 -2.78
N ALA A 71 -18.06 5.26 -1.65
CA ALA A 71 -17.16 4.26 -1.12
C ALA A 71 -17.37 2.88 -1.78
N THR A 72 -16.31 2.09 -1.89
CA THR A 72 -16.38 0.70 -2.34
C THR A 72 -15.56 -0.20 -1.42
N LEU A 73 -16.17 -1.29 -0.95
CA LEU A 73 -15.55 -2.32 -0.12
C LEU A 73 -15.75 -3.68 -0.81
N ALA A 74 -14.86 -4.02 -1.74
CA ALA A 74 -14.95 -5.22 -2.55
C ALA A 74 -13.55 -5.77 -2.91
N PRO A 75 -13.41 -7.10 -3.06
CA PRO A 75 -12.20 -7.70 -3.62
C PRO A 75 -12.11 -7.47 -5.15
N ASN A 76 -11.18 -8.12 -5.83
CA ASN A 76 -11.09 -8.06 -7.29
C ASN A 76 -12.27 -8.83 -7.92
N VAL A 77 -13.32 -8.10 -8.25
CA VAL A 77 -14.55 -8.62 -8.88
C VAL A 77 -14.96 -7.70 -10.03
N PRO A 78 -15.73 -8.19 -11.02
CA PRO A 78 -16.19 -7.37 -12.14
C PRO A 78 -16.87 -6.06 -11.70
N ALA A 79 -17.75 -6.12 -10.70
CA ALA A 79 -18.41 -4.93 -10.13
C ALA A 79 -17.40 -3.86 -9.65
N MET A 80 -16.25 -4.25 -9.10
CA MET A 80 -15.22 -3.30 -8.69
C MET A 80 -14.62 -2.58 -9.90
N HIS A 81 -14.33 -3.30 -10.99
CA HIS A 81 -13.89 -2.70 -12.25
C HIS A 81 -14.94 -1.73 -12.81
N GLU A 82 -16.20 -2.16 -12.87
CA GLU A 82 -17.35 -1.37 -13.32
C GLU A 82 -17.50 -0.04 -12.55
N LEU A 83 -17.39 -0.10 -11.23
CA LEU A 83 -17.52 1.07 -10.35
C LEU A 83 -16.45 2.13 -10.58
N HIS A 84 -15.24 1.75 -11.01
CA HIS A 84 -14.16 2.71 -11.36
C HIS A 84 -14.48 3.58 -12.57
N PHE A 85 -15.45 3.18 -13.40
CA PHE A 85 -15.95 3.97 -14.53
C PHE A 85 -17.28 4.62 -14.19
N ALA A 86 -18.22 3.84 -13.67
CA ALA A 86 -19.60 4.29 -13.48
C ALA A 86 -19.71 5.43 -12.45
N ILE A 87 -18.93 5.41 -11.36
CA ILE A 87 -18.94 6.47 -10.35
C ILE A 87 -18.42 7.80 -10.93
N PRO A 88 -17.24 7.86 -11.57
CA PRO A 88 -16.81 9.07 -12.28
C PRO A 88 -17.75 9.51 -13.41
N MET A 89 -18.36 8.58 -14.15
CA MET A 89 -19.33 8.92 -15.20
C MET A 89 -20.61 9.57 -14.64
N ALA A 90 -20.97 9.29 -13.38
CA ALA A 90 -22.03 9.98 -12.64
C ALA A 90 -21.59 11.32 -12.02
N GLY A 91 -20.32 11.72 -12.24
CA GLY A 91 -19.73 12.95 -11.71
C GLY A 91 -19.34 12.86 -10.23
N ALA A 92 -19.24 11.65 -9.66
CA ALA A 92 -18.84 11.38 -8.28
C ALA A 92 -17.37 10.91 -8.21
N VAL A 93 -16.81 10.89 -7.00
CA VAL A 93 -15.42 10.45 -6.73
C VAL A 93 -15.45 9.09 -6.06
N ILE A 94 -14.72 8.12 -6.63
CA ILE A 94 -14.63 6.78 -6.04
C ILE A 94 -13.63 6.76 -4.87
N CYS A 95 -14.10 6.29 -3.71
CA CYS A 95 -13.30 6.05 -2.50
C CYS A 95 -13.15 4.55 -2.29
N THR A 96 -12.02 3.99 -2.70
CA THR A 96 -11.77 2.56 -2.57
C THR A 96 -11.25 2.24 -1.17
N LEU A 97 -11.89 1.27 -0.51
CA LEU A 97 -11.59 0.90 0.88
C LEU A 97 -10.99 -0.50 0.93
N ASN A 98 -10.00 -0.66 1.80
CA ASN A 98 -9.27 -1.89 1.96
C ASN A 98 -10.13 -2.96 2.65
N THR A 99 -10.23 -4.13 2.00
CA THR A 99 -11.07 -5.25 2.41
C THR A 99 -10.62 -5.96 3.68
N ARG A 100 -9.42 -5.65 4.20
CA ARG A 100 -8.90 -6.20 5.47
C ARG A 100 -9.20 -5.31 6.68
N HIS A 101 -9.84 -4.15 6.50
CA HIS A 101 -10.21 -3.31 7.64
C HIS A 101 -11.37 -3.90 8.43
N ASP A 102 -11.33 -3.72 9.75
CA ASP A 102 -12.45 -4.01 10.63
C ASP A 102 -13.51 -2.90 10.57
N SER A 103 -14.64 -3.13 11.23
CA SER A 103 -15.75 -2.17 11.29
C SER A 103 -15.34 -0.83 11.91
N ALA A 104 -14.46 -0.85 12.90
CA ALA A 104 -14.01 0.36 13.58
C ALA A 104 -13.23 1.27 12.63
N MET A 105 -12.19 0.74 11.98
CA MET A 105 -11.42 1.48 10.99
C MET A 105 -12.29 1.91 9.81
N LEU A 106 -13.17 1.03 9.32
CA LEU A 106 -14.09 1.35 8.24
C LEU A 106 -15.01 2.54 8.59
N SER A 107 -15.55 2.59 9.82
CA SER A 107 -16.36 3.72 10.28
C SER A 107 -15.57 5.04 10.29
N ILE A 108 -14.30 5.00 10.69
CA ILE A 108 -13.40 6.17 10.68
C ILE A 108 -13.20 6.68 9.25
N LEU A 109 -12.93 5.78 8.28
CA LEU A 109 -12.72 6.12 6.88
C LEU A 109 -13.98 6.66 6.20
N LEU A 110 -15.15 6.10 6.50
CA LEU A 110 -16.43 6.57 5.98
C LEU A 110 -16.79 7.97 6.51
N ARG A 111 -16.56 8.21 7.81
CA ARG A 111 -16.73 9.54 8.41
C ARG A 111 -15.77 10.56 7.80
N HIS A 112 -14.49 10.19 7.64
CA HIS A 112 -13.48 11.07 7.07
C HIS A 112 -13.77 11.44 5.61
N SER A 113 -14.14 10.46 4.78
CA SER A 113 -14.51 10.68 3.37
C SER A 113 -15.85 11.39 3.20
N LYS A 114 -16.75 11.32 4.20
CA LYS A 114 -18.15 11.76 4.10
C LYS A 114 -18.86 11.08 2.93
N ALA A 115 -18.60 9.78 2.73
CA ALA A 115 -19.21 9.00 1.66
C ALA A 115 -20.74 9.03 1.75
N LYS A 116 -21.41 9.15 0.60
CA LYS A 116 -22.88 9.19 0.51
C LYS A 116 -23.48 7.82 0.20
N VAL A 117 -22.72 6.99 -0.49
CA VAL A 117 -23.08 5.61 -0.88
C VAL A 117 -21.87 4.73 -0.61
N ILE A 118 -22.08 3.48 -0.19
CA ILE A 118 -21.07 2.44 -0.09
C ILE A 118 -21.52 1.19 -0.85
N PHE A 119 -20.72 0.74 -1.81
CA PHE A 119 -20.88 -0.55 -2.48
C PHE A 119 -20.08 -1.62 -1.72
N VAL A 120 -20.72 -2.72 -1.34
CA VAL A 120 -20.14 -3.72 -0.44
C VAL A 120 -20.29 -5.12 -1.02
N ASP A 121 -19.19 -5.85 -1.15
CA ASP A 121 -19.24 -7.28 -1.49
C ASP A 121 -19.90 -8.10 -0.38
N TYR A 122 -20.71 -9.09 -0.76
CA TYR A 122 -21.47 -9.91 0.19
C TYR A 122 -20.63 -10.53 1.33
N LYS A 123 -19.37 -10.89 1.10
CA LYS A 123 -18.50 -11.44 2.15
C LYS A 123 -18.11 -10.42 3.22
N LEU A 124 -18.24 -9.14 2.91
CA LEU A 124 -17.84 -8.02 3.76
C LEU A 124 -19.05 -7.26 4.33
N LEU A 125 -20.27 -7.78 4.11
CA LEU A 125 -21.51 -7.14 4.54
C LEU A 125 -21.56 -6.92 6.04
N GLU A 126 -21.20 -7.92 6.85
CA GLU A 126 -21.24 -7.80 8.31
C GLU A 126 -20.23 -6.77 8.84
N ILE A 127 -19.04 -6.70 8.23
CA ILE A 127 -18.04 -5.68 8.55
C ILE A 127 -18.60 -4.28 8.24
N ALA A 128 -19.25 -4.12 7.08
CA ALA A 128 -19.87 -2.86 6.69
C ALA A 128 -21.02 -2.48 7.63
N ARG A 129 -21.93 -3.41 7.96
CA ARG A 129 -23.03 -3.19 8.91
C ARG A 129 -22.52 -2.69 10.25
N GLY A 130 -21.52 -3.38 10.83
CA GLY A 130 -20.89 -2.93 12.07
C GLY A 130 -20.30 -1.51 11.96
N ALA A 131 -19.75 -1.14 10.82
CA ALA A 131 -19.24 0.23 10.61
C ALA A 131 -20.36 1.26 10.51
N LEU A 132 -21.49 0.92 9.88
CA LEU A 132 -22.66 1.80 9.78
C LEU A 132 -23.33 1.99 11.15
N ASP A 133 -23.43 0.94 11.96
CA ASP A 133 -23.94 1.01 13.32
C ASP A 133 -23.07 1.93 14.20
N LEU A 134 -21.75 1.83 14.07
CA LEU A 134 -20.82 2.75 14.72
C LEU A 134 -21.04 4.21 14.29
N LEU A 135 -21.26 4.48 12.99
CA LEU A 135 -21.57 5.84 12.52
C LEU A 135 -22.87 6.37 13.15
N VAL A 136 -23.92 5.55 13.21
CA VAL A 136 -25.18 5.91 13.86
C VAL A 136 -24.98 6.21 15.34
N SER A 137 -24.19 5.39 16.05
CA SER A 137 -23.85 5.63 17.47
C SER A 137 -23.09 6.93 17.72
N LEU A 138 -22.39 7.43 16.70
CA LEU A 138 -21.66 8.70 16.70
C LEU A 138 -22.48 9.85 16.09
N GLU A 139 -23.80 9.69 16.00
CA GLU A 139 -24.75 10.66 15.43
C GLU A 139 -24.39 11.11 14.00
N THR A 140 -23.64 10.29 13.28
CA THR A 140 -23.21 10.55 11.90
C THR A 140 -24.13 9.80 10.93
N LYS A 141 -24.73 10.51 9.97
CA LYS A 141 -25.59 9.89 8.96
C LYS A 141 -24.81 8.82 8.16
N PRO A 142 -25.23 7.54 8.18
CA PRO A 142 -24.55 6.50 7.41
C PRO A 142 -24.78 6.67 5.90
N PRO A 143 -23.83 6.24 5.05
CA PRO A 143 -24.05 6.14 3.61
C PRO A 143 -25.14 5.12 3.27
N ILE A 144 -25.73 5.26 2.09
CA ILE A 144 -26.62 4.24 1.51
C ILE A 144 -25.79 3.00 1.18
N LEU A 145 -26.22 1.83 1.65
CA LEU A 145 -25.55 0.56 1.37
C LEU A 145 -26.11 -0.08 0.09
N VAL A 146 -25.22 -0.43 -0.83
CA VAL A 146 -25.51 -1.23 -2.03
C VAL A 146 -24.71 -2.53 -1.95
N LEU A 147 -25.40 -3.66 -1.86
CA LEU A 147 -24.84 -4.99 -1.76
C LEU A 147 -24.48 -5.52 -3.15
N ILE A 148 -23.23 -5.92 -3.35
CA ILE A 148 -22.77 -6.69 -4.51
C ILE A 148 -22.94 -8.18 -4.17
N PRO A 149 -23.82 -8.90 -4.87
CA PRO A 149 -24.15 -10.29 -4.55
C PRO A 149 -23.01 -11.24 -4.96
N GLU A 150 -23.10 -12.50 -4.51
CA GLU A 150 -22.17 -13.55 -4.92
C GLU A 150 -22.34 -13.92 -6.39
N SER A 151 -23.58 -14.04 -6.83
CA SER A 151 -23.97 -14.33 -8.21
C SER A 151 -25.27 -13.62 -8.55
N LYS A 152 -25.55 -13.45 -9.85
CA LYS A 152 -26.76 -12.80 -10.35
C LYS A 152 -28.05 -13.50 -9.89
N ASP A 153 -27.98 -14.81 -9.67
CA ASP A 153 -29.12 -15.64 -9.26
C ASP A 153 -29.21 -15.82 -7.73
N SER A 154 -28.21 -15.38 -6.98
CA SER A 154 -28.27 -15.45 -5.52
C SER A 154 -29.31 -14.47 -4.99
N SER A 155 -30.40 -15.00 -4.42
CA SER A 155 -31.35 -14.17 -3.67
C SER A 155 -30.68 -13.76 -2.35
N PRO A 156 -30.42 -12.46 -2.11
CA PRO A 156 -29.85 -12.03 -0.84
C PRO A 156 -30.84 -12.32 0.29
N THR A 157 -30.48 -13.25 1.17
CA THR A 157 -31.29 -13.74 2.30
C THR A 157 -31.54 -12.68 3.38
N SER A 158 -30.98 -11.45 3.27
CA SER A 158 -31.18 -10.38 4.25
C SER A 158 -31.12 -8.95 3.66
N ILE A 159 -31.87 -8.65 2.59
CA ILE A 159 -32.12 -7.23 2.26
C ILE A 159 -33.04 -6.64 3.33
N THR A 160 -32.49 -5.84 4.24
CA THR A 160 -33.28 -5.01 5.16
C THR A 160 -33.79 -3.77 4.43
N SER A 161 -34.83 -3.12 4.98
CA SER A 161 -35.29 -1.82 4.47
C SER A 161 -34.13 -0.82 4.39
N GLY A 162 -33.89 -0.24 3.22
CA GLY A 162 -32.79 0.71 2.97
C GLY A 162 -31.49 0.12 2.39
N THR A 163 -31.43 -1.20 2.17
CA THR A 163 -30.34 -1.84 1.41
C THR A 163 -30.74 -2.02 -0.05
N TYR A 164 -29.87 -1.59 -0.98
CA TYR A 164 -30.02 -1.86 -2.41
C TYR A 164 -29.16 -3.04 -2.82
N GLU A 165 -29.52 -3.72 -3.89
CA GLU A 165 -28.71 -4.80 -4.49
C GLU A 165 -28.19 -4.32 -5.84
N TYR A 166 -26.92 -4.61 -6.13
CA TYR A 166 -26.15 -4.06 -7.24
C TYR A 166 -26.73 -4.35 -8.63
N GLU A 167 -27.04 -5.61 -8.95
CA GLU A 167 -27.55 -6.02 -10.25
C GLU A 167 -28.97 -5.48 -10.49
N ARG A 168 -29.82 -5.47 -9.46
CA ARG A 168 -31.13 -4.80 -9.50
C ARG A 168 -31.00 -3.30 -9.69
N LEU A 169 -30.02 -2.66 -9.04
CA LEU A 169 -29.74 -1.25 -9.25
C LEU A 169 -29.34 -1.00 -10.71
N LEU A 170 -28.43 -1.80 -11.27
CA LEU A 170 -28.04 -1.71 -12.68
C LEU A 170 -29.23 -1.88 -13.63
N ALA A 171 -30.15 -2.81 -13.34
CA ALA A 171 -31.35 -3.03 -14.14
C ALA A 171 -32.32 -1.82 -14.18
N THR A 172 -32.22 -0.90 -13.21
CA THR A 172 -32.98 0.36 -13.21
C THR A 172 -32.27 1.49 -13.98
N GLY A 173 -31.12 1.22 -14.57
CA GLY A 173 -30.35 2.18 -15.35
C GLY A 173 -31.07 2.63 -16.62
N LEU A 174 -30.86 3.89 -17.01
CA LEU A 174 -31.39 4.46 -18.25
C LEU A 174 -30.36 4.31 -19.38
N ALA A 175 -30.76 3.69 -20.49
CA ALA A 175 -29.91 3.53 -21.67
C ALA A 175 -29.47 4.88 -22.28
N GLU A 176 -30.30 5.92 -22.16
CA GLU A 176 -30.03 7.27 -22.71
C GLU A 176 -29.25 8.19 -21.75
N PHE A 177 -28.65 7.66 -20.68
CA PHE A 177 -27.93 8.51 -19.73
C PHE A 177 -26.76 9.25 -20.38
N SER A 178 -26.76 10.58 -20.21
CA SER A 178 -25.64 11.43 -20.61
C SER A 178 -24.56 11.46 -19.53
N ILE A 179 -23.35 10.98 -19.86
CA ILE A 179 -22.18 11.01 -18.98
C ILE A 179 -21.94 12.44 -18.44
N ARG A 180 -21.82 12.57 -17.12
CA ARG A 180 -21.45 13.82 -16.45
C ARG A 180 -19.93 13.99 -16.51
N ARG A 181 -19.44 14.57 -17.60
CA ARG A 181 -18.01 14.85 -17.79
C ARG A 181 -17.44 15.72 -16.64
N PRO A 182 -16.14 15.57 -16.30
CA PRO A 182 -15.47 16.50 -15.40
C PRO A 182 -15.48 17.90 -16.01
N LYS A 183 -15.57 18.94 -15.18
CA LYS A 183 -15.49 20.34 -15.62
C LYS A 183 -14.05 20.70 -16.01
N SER A 184 -13.09 20.10 -15.31
CA SER A 184 -11.67 20.24 -15.52
C SER A 184 -11.02 18.88 -15.41
N GLU A 185 -9.96 18.63 -16.19
CA GLU A 185 -9.14 17.43 -16.02
C GLU A 185 -8.45 17.37 -14.63
N TRP A 186 -8.41 18.49 -13.91
CA TRP A 186 -7.94 18.57 -12.52
C TRP A 186 -8.99 18.15 -11.49
N ASP A 187 -10.24 17.93 -11.91
CA ASP A 187 -11.28 17.44 -11.01
C ASP A 187 -10.89 16.08 -10.42
N PRO A 188 -11.26 15.79 -9.17
CA PRO A 188 -10.93 14.53 -8.53
C PRO A 188 -11.67 13.37 -9.18
N ILE A 189 -10.96 12.28 -9.47
CA ILE A 189 -11.53 11.01 -9.94
C ILE A 189 -11.62 9.98 -8.82
N SER A 190 -10.65 9.96 -7.90
CA SER A 190 -10.60 8.99 -6.81
C SER A 190 -9.92 9.50 -5.54
N VAL A 191 -10.22 8.86 -4.40
CA VAL A 191 -9.45 8.96 -3.16
C VAL A 191 -8.97 7.58 -2.74
N ASN A 192 -7.67 7.47 -2.46
CA ASN A 192 -7.01 6.25 -1.99
C ASN A 192 -6.51 6.45 -0.56
N TYR A 193 -6.86 5.56 0.36
CA TYR A 193 -6.39 5.66 1.74
C TYR A 193 -5.04 4.98 1.98
N THR A 194 -4.14 5.66 2.68
CA THR A 194 -2.85 5.11 3.12
C THR A 194 -2.82 4.95 4.64
N SER A 195 -2.09 3.94 5.11
CA SER A 195 -1.77 3.78 6.52
C SER A 195 -0.74 4.84 6.91
N GLY A 196 -1.19 6.05 7.25
CA GLY A 196 -0.32 7.11 7.74
C GLY A 196 0.42 6.69 9.01
N THR A 197 1.58 7.30 9.27
CA THR A 197 2.31 7.16 10.55
C THR A 197 1.62 7.84 11.73
N THR A 198 0.59 8.64 11.43
CA THR A 198 -0.26 9.37 12.36
C THR A 198 -1.50 8.53 12.68
N SER A 199 -2.06 8.68 13.89
CA SER A 199 -3.33 8.06 14.30
C SER A 199 -4.55 8.48 13.46
N CYS A 200 -4.37 9.37 12.46
CA CYS A 200 -5.39 9.85 11.54
C CYS A 200 -5.21 9.27 10.12
N PRO A 201 -6.29 8.83 9.45
CA PRO A 201 -6.22 8.28 8.10
C PRO A 201 -5.87 9.37 7.07
N LYS A 202 -5.02 9.04 6.10
CA LYS A 202 -4.66 9.95 5.00
C LYS A 202 -5.35 9.51 3.71
N GLY A 203 -6.20 10.37 3.15
CA GLY A 203 -6.87 10.13 1.87
C GLY A 203 -6.14 10.84 0.74
N VAL A 204 -5.42 10.11 -0.11
CA VAL A 204 -4.70 10.65 -1.27
C VAL A 204 -5.69 10.93 -2.40
N VAL A 205 -5.78 12.17 -2.86
CA VAL A 205 -6.72 12.58 -3.92
C VAL A 205 -6.06 12.53 -5.30
N TYR A 206 -6.72 11.85 -6.24
CA TYR A 206 -6.31 11.75 -7.64
C TYR A 206 -7.18 12.64 -8.52
N SER A 207 -6.56 13.31 -9.49
CA SER A 207 -7.22 14.01 -10.58
C SER A 207 -7.45 13.11 -11.79
N HIS A 208 -8.39 13.48 -12.65
CA HIS A 208 -8.59 12.81 -13.93
C HIS A 208 -7.33 12.84 -14.82
N ARG A 209 -6.63 13.98 -14.88
CA ARG A 209 -5.39 14.18 -15.65
C ARG A 209 -4.29 13.24 -15.18
N GLY A 210 -4.04 13.18 -13.87
CA GLY A 210 -3.00 12.33 -13.31
C GLY A 210 -3.28 10.85 -13.54
N ALA A 211 -4.53 10.41 -13.33
CA ALA A 211 -4.93 9.04 -13.58
C ALA A 211 -4.79 8.65 -15.06
N TYR A 212 -5.22 9.54 -15.97
CA TYR A 212 -5.11 9.32 -17.41
C TYR A 212 -3.65 9.20 -17.88
N LEU A 213 -2.79 10.14 -17.48
CA LEU A 213 -1.37 10.14 -17.86
C LEU A 213 -0.64 8.94 -17.26
N ASN A 214 -0.92 8.60 -16.00
CA ASN A 214 -0.31 7.45 -15.36
C ASN A 214 -0.78 6.13 -15.98
N SER A 215 -2.05 6.01 -16.37
CA SER A 215 -2.53 4.84 -17.13
C SER A 215 -1.75 4.64 -18.42
N ILE A 216 -1.48 5.72 -19.17
CA ILE A 216 -0.69 5.66 -20.41
C ILE A 216 0.75 5.26 -20.12
N ALA A 217 1.39 5.90 -19.14
CA ALA A 217 2.76 5.58 -18.78
C ALA A 217 2.88 4.10 -18.37
N THR A 218 2.00 3.61 -17.50
CA THR A 218 2.10 2.25 -16.97
C THR A 218 1.89 1.17 -18.03
N PHE A 219 0.93 1.28 -18.95
CA PHE A 219 0.79 0.24 -19.98
C PHE A 219 1.95 0.24 -20.98
N LEU A 220 2.57 1.40 -21.24
CA LEU A 220 3.78 1.49 -22.08
C LEU A 220 4.97 0.83 -21.39
N LEU A 221 5.18 1.12 -20.10
CA LEU A 221 6.21 0.47 -19.28
C LEU A 221 6.03 -1.05 -19.24
N HIS A 222 4.79 -1.52 -19.25
CA HIS A 222 4.48 -2.95 -19.18
C HIS A 222 4.64 -3.65 -20.54
N GLY A 223 4.91 -2.90 -21.61
CA GLY A 223 4.95 -3.43 -22.97
C GLY A 223 3.62 -4.06 -23.41
N MET A 224 2.48 -3.59 -22.88
CA MET A 224 1.19 -4.17 -23.21
C MET A 224 0.85 -3.93 -24.69
N GLY A 225 0.59 -5.02 -25.41
CA GLY A 225 0.01 -4.97 -26.75
C GLY A 225 -1.47 -4.55 -26.75
N SER A 226 -2.07 -4.47 -27.92
CA SER A 226 -3.52 -4.29 -28.06
C SER A 226 -4.29 -5.48 -27.47
N MET A 227 -5.42 -5.21 -26.81
CA MET A 227 -6.30 -6.23 -26.23
C MET A 227 -5.59 -7.22 -25.29
N PRO A 228 -4.84 -6.75 -24.27
CA PRO A 228 -4.13 -7.63 -23.34
C PRO A 228 -5.13 -8.45 -22.51
N VAL A 229 -4.73 -9.65 -22.08
CA VAL A 229 -5.48 -10.43 -21.08
C VAL A 229 -4.79 -10.25 -19.73
N TYR A 230 -5.38 -9.44 -18.87
CA TYR A 230 -4.77 -9.01 -17.62
C TYR A 230 -5.34 -9.77 -16.41
N LEU A 231 -4.47 -10.41 -15.63
CA LEU A 231 -4.85 -11.14 -14.41
C LEU A 231 -4.70 -10.26 -13.16
N TRP A 232 -5.80 -10.08 -12.43
CA TRP A 232 -5.85 -9.25 -11.22
C TRP A 232 -5.39 -9.99 -9.98
N THR A 233 -4.08 -9.94 -9.72
CA THR A 233 -3.44 -10.43 -8.49
C THR A 233 -3.11 -9.34 -7.48
N VAL A 234 -2.99 -8.08 -7.92
CA VAL A 234 -2.95 -6.91 -7.02
C VAL A 234 -4.36 -6.42 -6.71
N PRO A 235 -4.63 -5.87 -5.51
CA PRO A 235 -5.96 -5.37 -5.20
C PRO A 235 -6.35 -4.15 -6.03
N MET A 236 -7.51 -4.20 -6.67
CA MET A 236 -8.09 -3.07 -7.43
C MET A 236 -8.40 -1.86 -6.55
N PHE A 237 -8.58 -2.04 -5.24
CA PHE A 237 -8.77 -0.91 -4.31
C PHE A 237 -7.47 -0.16 -4.02
N HIS A 238 -6.31 -0.80 -4.18
CA HIS A 238 -5.05 -0.22 -3.73
C HIS A 238 -4.41 0.57 -4.87
N CYS A 239 -4.20 1.86 -4.63
CA CYS A 239 -3.63 2.78 -5.62
C CYS A 239 -4.36 2.64 -6.98
N ASN A 240 -5.67 2.48 -6.87
CA ASN A 240 -6.58 1.81 -7.81
C ASN A 240 -5.91 1.00 -8.93
N GLY A 241 -5.37 -0.14 -8.53
CA GLY A 241 -4.76 -1.13 -9.41
C GLY A 241 -3.57 -0.62 -10.21
N TRP A 242 -2.85 0.35 -9.67
CA TRP A 242 -1.74 1.12 -10.26
C TRP A 242 -2.06 1.74 -11.63
N CYS A 243 -3.29 2.25 -11.76
CA CYS A 243 -3.87 2.87 -12.96
C CYS A 243 -4.09 1.90 -14.14
N LEU A 244 -3.91 0.59 -13.96
CA LEU A 244 -4.15 -0.42 -14.99
C LEU A 244 -5.64 -0.75 -15.17
N ILE A 245 -6.51 -0.41 -14.21
CA ILE A 245 -7.97 -0.55 -14.39
C ILE A 245 -8.42 0.27 -15.61
N TRP A 246 -8.00 1.53 -15.67
CA TRP A 246 -8.27 2.41 -16.80
C TRP A 246 -7.38 2.09 -18.02
N GLY A 247 -6.11 1.72 -17.81
CA GLY A 247 -5.17 1.39 -18.87
C GLY A 247 -5.59 0.16 -19.70
N VAL A 248 -5.95 -0.94 -19.05
CA VAL A 248 -6.41 -2.17 -19.72
C VAL A 248 -7.68 -1.92 -20.52
N ALA A 249 -8.62 -1.14 -19.97
CA ALA A 249 -9.83 -0.75 -20.69
C ALA A 249 -9.52 0.11 -21.93
N ALA A 250 -8.57 1.06 -21.83
CA ALA A 250 -8.15 1.90 -22.95
C ALA A 250 -7.54 1.09 -24.10
N LEU A 251 -6.88 -0.03 -23.79
CA LEU A 251 -6.32 -0.96 -24.78
C LEU A 251 -7.33 -2.00 -25.30
N GLY A 252 -8.58 -1.96 -24.83
CA GLY A 252 -9.60 -2.96 -25.18
C GLY A 252 -9.32 -4.35 -24.61
N GLY A 253 -8.61 -4.43 -23.48
CA GLY A 253 -8.18 -5.68 -22.85
C GLY A 253 -9.25 -6.39 -22.03
N THR A 254 -8.95 -7.66 -21.71
CA THR A 254 -9.78 -8.54 -20.87
C THR A 254 -9.26 -8.52 -19.43
N ASN A 255 -10.17 -8.39 -18.47
CA ASN A 255 -9.86 -8.40 -17.04
C ASN A 255 -10.23 -9.76 -16.44
N VAL A 256 -9.25 -10.53 -15.98
CA VAL A 256 -9.46 -11.80 -15.26
C VAL A 256 -9.36 -11.53 -13.76
N CYS A 257 -10.50 -11.53 -13.08
CA CYS A 257 -10.62 -11.11 -11.68
C CYS A 257 -10.47 -12.29 -10.71
N LEU A 258 -9.46 -12.25 -9.84
CA LEU A 258 -9.30 -13.24 -8.76
C LEU A 258 -9.78 -12.68 -7.43
N ARG A 259 -10.90 -13.18 -6.93
CA ARG A 259 -11.39 -12.85 -5.58
C ARG A 259 -10.36 -13.21 -4.49
N ASN A 260 -9.80 -14.42 -4.60
CA ASN A 260 -8.75 -14.93 -3.74
C ASN A 260 -7.56 -15.31 -4.62
N VAL A 261 -6.37 -14.85 -4.24
CA VAL A 261 -5.15 -15.14 -4.98
C VAL A 261 -4.48 -16.37 -4.37
N SER A 262 -4.21 -17.38 -5.20
CA SER A 262 -3.42 -18.57 -4.85
C SER A 262 -2.59 -19.01 -6.06
N PRO A 263 -1.48 -19.75 -5.87
CA PRO A 263 -0.67 -20.24 -7.00
C PRO A 263 -1.49 -21.04 -8.00
N LYS A 264 -2.28 -21.99 -7.50
CA LYS A 264 -3.18 -22.79 -8.33
C LYS A 264 -4.12 -21.92 -9.16
N ALA A 265 -4.76 -20.92 -8.55
CA ALA A 265 -5.65 -20.02 -9.27
C ALA A 265 -4.91 -19.22 -10.34
N ILE A 266 -3.68 -18.77 -10.06
CA ILE A 266 -2.85 -18.05 -11.03
C ILE A 266 -2.54 -18.95 -12.23
N PHE A 267 -1.96 -20.13 -12.02
CA PHE A 267 -1.59 -21.05 -13.11
C PHE A 267 -2.81 -21.54 -13.90
N ASP A 268 -3.90 -21.91 -13.21
CA ASP A 268 -5.13 -22.37 -13.85
C ASP A 268 -5.71 -21.27 -14.76
N ASN A 269 -5.74 -20.01 -14.30
CA ASN A 269 -6.28 -18.90 -15.09
C ASN A 269 -5.34 -18.43 -16.21
N ILE A 270 -4.01 -18.51 -16.01
CA ILE A 270 -3.06 -18.25 -17.10
C ILE A 270 -3.30 -19.24 -18.24
N ALA A 271 -3.38 -20.53 -17.92
CA ALA A 271 -3.62 -21.57 -18.92
C ALA A 271 -4.99 -21.43 -19.59
N LEU A 272 -6.05 -21.18 -18.80
CA LEU A 272 -7.43 -21.12 -19.29
C LEU A 272 -7.69 -19.90 -20.17
N HIS A 273 -7.28 -18.72 -19.71
CA HIS A 273 -7.61 -17.45 -20.36
C HIS A 273 -6.49 -16.90 -21.24
N LYS A 274 -5.35 -17.59 -21.31
CA LYS A 274 -4.14 -17.15 -22.03
C LYS A 274 -3.68 -15.75 -21.56
N VAL A 275 -3.62 -15.57 -20.24
CA VAL A 275 -3.18 -14.32 -19.61
C VAL A 275 -1.86 -13.87 -20.19
N THR A 276 -1.76 -12.60 -20.59
CA THR A 276 -0.55 -11.99 -21.15
C THR A 276 0.21 -11.17 -20.12
N ASN A 277 -0.52 -10.54 -19.20
CA ASN A 277 0.04 -9.59 -18.25
C ASN A 277 -0.55 -9.77 -16.85
N MET A 278 0.26 -9.50 -15.83
CA MET A 278 -0.21 -9.39 -14.45
C MET A 278 0.68 -8.43 -13.66
N SER A 279 0.29 -8.12 -12.44
CA SER A 279 1.18 -7.42 -11.52
C SER A 279 1.13 -8.05 -10.14
N GLY A 280 2.22 -7.99 -9.40
CA GLY A 280 2.30 -8.61 -8.09
C GLY A 280 3.24 -7.84 -7.18
N ALA A 281 2.89 -7.74 -5.90
CA ALA A 281 3.91 -7.44 -4.90
C ALA A 281 4.94 -8.60 -4.86
N PRO A 282 6.16 -8.39 -4.34
CA PRO A 282 7.14 -9.46 -4.18
C PRO A 282 6.62 -10.71 -3.46
N THR A 283 5.64 -10.57 -2.56
CA THR A 283 4.98 -11.72 -1.91
C THR A 283 4.17 -12.57 -2.87
N ILE A 284 3.57 -12.00 -3.92
CA ILE A 284 2.91 -12.79 -4.98
C ILE A 284 3.95 -13.57 -5.80
N LEU A 285 5.06 -12.92 -6.16
CA LEU A 285 6.15 -13.60 -6.89
C LEU A 285 6.74 -14.74 -6.05
N SER A 286 7.04 -14.48 -4.79
CA SER A 286 7.51 -15.51 -3.84
C SER A 286 6.49 -16.63 -3.68
N MET A 287 5.20 -16.32 -3.63
CA MET A 287 4.13 -17.33 -3.57
C MET A 287 4.10 -18.22 -4.82
N ILE A 288 4.36 -17.66 -6.01
CA ILE A 288 4.46 -18.40 -7.26
C ILE A 288 5.70 -19.31 -7.24
N VAL A 289 6.86 -18.74 -6.93
CA VAL A 289 8.16 -19.44 -6.91
C VAL A 289 8.20 -20.58 -5.89
N ASN A 290 7.61 -20.39 -4.71
CA ASN A 290 7.61 -21.37 -3.63
C ASN A 290 6.37 -22.28 -3.63
N SER A 291 5.53 -22.22 -4.68
CA SER A 291 4.29 -23.03 -4.75
C SER A 291 4.56 -24.54 -4.85
N PRO A 292 3.66 -25.41 -4.35
CA PRO A 292 3.78 -26.86 -4.56
C PRO A 292 3.75 -27.20 -6.06
N THR A 293 4.51 -28.22 -6.47
CA THR A 293 4.53 -28.64 -7.89
C THR A 293 3.16 -29.06 -8.41
N SER A 294 2.27 -29.56 -7.54
CA SER A 294 0.86 -29.89 -7.87
C SER A 294 0.02 -28.68 -8.29
N ASP A 295 0.40 -27.48 -7.84
CA ASP A 295 -0.31 -26.23 -8.16
C ASP A 295 0.27 -25.55 -9.41
N ARG A 296 1.48 -25.93 -9.83
CA ARG A 296 2.19 -25.36 -10.97
C ARG A 296 1.71 -25.96 -12.28
N ARG A 297 1.78 -25.16 -13.34
CA ARG A 297 1.59 -25.60 -14.73
C ARG A 297 2.62 -24.92 -15.64
N PRO A 298 3.08 -25.57 -16.71
CA PRO A 298 3.87 -24.90 -17.74
C PRO A 298 3.11 -23.70 -18.30
N LEU A 299 3.79 -22.58 -18.46
CA LEU A 299 3.19 -21.41 -19.09
C LEU A 299 3.06 -21.64 -20.60
N PRO A 300 1.91 -21.36 -21.22
CA PRO A 300 1.72 -21.52 -22.66
C PRO A 300 2.54 -20.52 -23.49
N HIS A 301 2.92 -19.38 -22.88
CA HIS A 301 3.73 -18.31 -23.44
C HIS A 301 4.30 -17.46 -22.30
N LYS A 302 5.22 -16.55 -22.62
CA LYS A 302 5.81 -15.63 -21.64
C LYS A 302 4.74 -14.68 -21.09
N VAL A 303 4.56 -14.65 -19.77
CA VAL A 303 3.65 -13.72 -19.09
C VAL A 303 4.46 -12.58 -18.51
N GLU A 304 4.15 -11.35 -18.90
CA GLU A 304 4.84 -10.17 -18.37
C GLU A 304 4.25 -9.77 -17.01
N VAL A 305 5.14 -9.51 -16.05
CA VAL A 305 4.84 -9.25 -14.66
C VAL A 305 5.53 -7.97 -14.22
N MET A 306 4.72 -6.99 -13.84
CA MET A 306 5.20 -5.83 -13.11
C MET A 306 5.19 -6.11 -11.61
N THR A 307 6.31 -5.82 -10.95
CA THR A 307 6.45 -5.92 -9.49
C THR A 307 6.81 -4.59 -8.87
N GLY A 308 6.27 -4.33 -7.68
CA GLY A 308 6.49 -3.08 -6.97
C GLY A 308 5.98 -3.12 -5.54
N GLY A 309 6.28 -2.05 -4.80
CA GLY A 309 5.92 -1.89 -3.40
C GLY A 309 7.06 -2.18 -2.41
N SER A 310 7.95 -3.11 -2.77
CA SER A 310 9.27 -3.34 -2.19
C SER A 310 10.19 -3.96 -3.27
N PRO A 311 11.52 -3.88 -3.14
CA PRO A 311 12.41 -4.63 -4.02
C PRO A 311 12.22 -6.14 -3.78
N PRO A 312 11.93 -6.95 -4.82
CA PRO A 312 11.96 -8.39 -4.70
C PRO A 312 13.42 -8.84 -4.59
N PRO A 313 13.68 -9.93 -3.85
CA PRO A 313 15.02 -10.49 -3.73
C PRO A 313 15.56 -10.95 -5.10
N PRO A 314 16.86 -10.78 -5.39
CA PRO A 314 17.50 -11.22 -6.64
C PRO A 314 17.12 -12.64 -7.08
N GLN A 315 17.09 -13.59 -6.15
CA GLN A 315 16.75 -14.99 -6.45
C GLN A 315 15.31 -15.17 -6.96
N ILE A 316 14.37 -14.34 -6.50
CA ILE A 316 12.98 -14.39 -6.95
C ILE A 316 12.86 -13.99 -8.42
N PHE A 317 13.66 -13.03 -8.90
CA PHE A 317 13.68 -12.67 -10.33
C PHE A 317 14.11 -13.86 -11.18
N LEU A 318 15.25 -14.49 -10.85
CA LEU A 318 15.76 -15.65 -11.60
C LEU A 318 14.72 -16.76 -11.67
N GLN A 319 14.16 -17.14 -10.51
CA GLN A 319 13.24 -18.26 -10.44
C GLN A 319 11.92 -17.99 -11.19
N MET A 320 11.45 -16.74 -11.20
CA MET A 320 10.30 -16.35 -12.03
C MET A 320 10.63 -16.46 -13.52
N GLU A 321 11.83 -16.04 -13.95
CA GLU A 321 12.27 -16.13 -15.35
C GLU A 321 12.44 -17.59 -15.81
N GLU A 322 13.01 -18.46 -14.97
CA GLU A 322 13.11 -19.91 -15.20
C GLU A 322 11.73 -20.55 -15.35
N MET A 323 10.71 -20.00 -14.68
CA MET A 323 9.31 -20.43 -14.80
C MET A 323 8.59 -19.83 -16.02
N GLY A 324 9.27 -19.00 -16.81
CA GLY A 324 8.75 -18.42 -18.06
C GLY A 324 8.06 -17.07 -17.91
N PHE A 325 8.17 -16.40 -16.75
CA PHE A 325 7.66 -15.05 -16.57
C PHE A 325 8.70 -13.99 -16.99
N GLY A 326 8.26 -12.85 -17.52
CA GLY A 326 9.10 -11.65 -17.64
C GLY A 326 8.84 -10.73 -16.48
N VAL A 327 9.86 -10.33 -15.71
CA VAL A 327 9.66 -9.54 -14.50
C VAL A 327 10.33 -8.19 -14.62
N SER A 328 9.55 -7.11 -14.44
CA SER A 328 10.04 -5.73 -14.41
C SER A 328 9.75 -5.07 -13.07
N GLN A 329 10.77 -4.41 -12.51
CA GLN A 329 10.67 -3.70 -11.24
C GLN A 329 10.19 -2.26 -11.42
N LEU A 330 9.30 -1.85 -10.51
CA LEU A 330 8.70 -0.53 -10.45
C LEU A 330 8.80 0.04 -9.04
N TYR A 331 8.85 1.35 -8.97
CA TYR A 331 8.73 2.06 -7.71
C TYR A 331 7.83 3.26 -7.81
N GLY A 332 7.08 3.45 -6.74
CA GLY A 332 6.29 4.63 -6.47
C GLY A 332 5.37 4.40 -5.29
N LEU A 333 4.54 5.41 -5.03
CA LEU A 333 3.70 5.54 -3.86
C LEU A 333 2.25 5.72 -4.28
N THR A 334 1.34 5.58 -3.33
CA THR A 334 -0.05 5.99 -3.56
C THR A 334 -0.10 7.45 -3.98
N GLU A 335 0.73 8.31 -3.40
CA GLU A 335 0.87 9.72 -3.75
C GLU A 335 1.37 9.97 -5.18
N THR A 336 1.94 8.97 -5.85
CA THR A 336 2.40 9.06 -7.26
C THR A 336 1.54 8.22 -8.22
N TYR A 337 0.29 7.93 -7.85
CA TYR A 337 -0.70 7.17 -8.66
C TYR A 337 -0.30 5.74 -9.00
N GLY A 338 0.86 5.30 -8.53
CA GLY A 338 1.64 4.61 -9.52
C GLY A 338 3.02 4.18 -9.08
N PRO A 339 3.59 3.25 -9.86
CA PRO A 339 4.92 3.46 -10.40
C PRO A 339 5.11 4.93 -10.80
N GLY A 340 6.11 5.60 -10.24
CA GLY A 340 6.68 6.85 -10.74
C GLY A 340 8.00 6.61 -11.49
N THR A 341 8.65 5.47 -11.19
CA THR A 341 9.90 5.03 -11.82
C THR A 341 9.83 3.55 -12.23
N SER A 342 10.73 3.16 -13.12
CA SER A 342 10.90 1.79 -13.57
C SER A 342 12.36 1.47 -13.81
N CYS A 343 12.78 0.24 -13.48
CA CYS A 343 14.03 -0.31 -13.96
C CYS A 343 13.90 -0.66 -15.44
N VAL A 344 14.21 0.31 -16.30
CA VAL A 344 14.27 0.08 -17.74
C VAL A 344 15.47 -0.81 -18.04
N TRP A 345 15.25 -1.94 -18.68
CA TRP A 345 16.35 -2.84 -19.05
C TRP A 345 17.17 -2.23 -20.20
N LYS A 346 18.50 -2.25 -20.08
CA LYS A 346 19.41 -1.79 -21.12
C LYS A 346 20.00 -3.00 -21.87
N PRO A 347 20.00 -3.04 -23.22
CA PRO A 347 20.51 -4.19 -23.97
C PRO A 347 21.96 -4.56 -23.65
N GLU A 348 22.81 -3.58 -23.31
CA GLU A 348 24.19 -3.85 -22.90
C GLU A 348 24.29 -4.73 -21.64
N TRP A 349 23.25 -4.74 -20.80
CA TRP A 349 23.19 -5.55 -19.58
C TRP A 349 22.99 -7.05 -19.87
N ASP A 350 22.53 -7.43 -21.06
CA ASP A 350 22.41 -8.84 -21.48
C ASP A 350 23.76 -9.58 -21.45
N SER A 351 24.85 -8.83 -21.60
CA SER A 351 26.22 -9.36 -21.60
C SER A 351 26.85 -9.49 -20.21
N LEU A 352 26.20 -8.96 -19.17
CA LEU A 352 26.73 -8.97 -17.81
C LEU A 352 26.55 -10.34 -17.14
N PRO A 353 27.39 -10.69 -16.15
CA PRO A 353 27.16 -11.88 -15.32
C PRO A 353 25.78 -11.84 -14.65
N SER A 354 25.17 -13.02 -14.45
CA SER A 354 23.83 -13.15 -13.87
C SER A 354 23.64 -12.37 -12.57
N ASP A 355 24.60 -12.45 -11.64
CA ASP A 355 24.49 -11.74 -10.35
C ASP A 355 24.43 -10.22 -10.51
N GLU A 356 25.17 -9.68 -11.47
CA GLU A 356 25.17 -8.24 -11.77
C GLU A 356 23.88 -7.82 -12.47
N GLN A 357 23.36 -8.65 -13.39
CA GLN A 357 22.05 -8.42 -14.00
C GLN A 357 20.95 -8.31 -12.93
N LEU A 358 20.96 -9.20 -11.94
CA LEU A 358 19.93 -9.19 -10.88
C LEU A 358 20.05 -7.98 -9.96
N ARG A 359 21.28 -7.58 -9.65
CA ARG A 359 21.54 -6.35 -8.88
C ARG A 359 20.96 -5.13 -9.61
N LEU A 360 21.14 -5.05 -10.93
CA LEU A 360 20.60 -3.98 -11.75
C LEU A 360 19.06 -4.05 -11.85
N LYS A 361 18.47 -5.25 -12.05
CA LYS A 361 17.01 -5.45 -12.10
C LYS A 361 16.31 -5.00 -10.81
N ALA A 362 16.97 -5.10 -9.66
CA ALA A 362 16.41 -4.71 -8.37
C ALA A 362 16.34 -3.19 -8.14
N GLN A 363 17.04 -2.38 -8.95
CA GLN A 363 17.03 -0.93 -8.83
C GLN A 363 15.65 -0.34 -9.12
N GLN A 364 15.38 0.86 -8.60
CA GLN A 364 14.13 1.58 -8.87
C GLN A 364 14.15 2.30 -10.22
N GLY A 365 15.36 2.50 -10.75
CA GLY A 365 15.58 2.90 -12.13
C GLY A 365 15.34 4.37 -12.37
N VAL A 366 14.63 4.69 -13.45
CA VAL A 366 14.46 6.06 -13.94
C VAL A 366 12.99 6.46 -13.94
N GLN A 367 12.73 7.77 -13.96
CA GLN A 367 11.36 8.29 -14.09
C GLN A 367 10.66 7.77 -15.34
N HIS A 368 9.36 7.53 -15.24
CA HIS A 368 8.55 7.16 -16.39
C HIS A 368 8.07 8.37 -17.20
N LEU A 369 7.57 8.13 -18.41
CA LEU A 369 7.15 9.18 -19.36
C LEU A 369 6.01 10.11 -18.87
N GLY A 370 5.15 9.65 -17.95
CA GLY A 370 4.06 10.46 -17.41
C GLY A 370 4.48 11.46 -16.31
N LEU A 371 5.69 11.31 -15.76
CA LEU A 371 6.21 12.11 -14.66
C LEU A 371 7.09 13.21 -15.26
N GLU A 372 6.93 14.43 -14.77
CA GLU A 372 7.70 15.58 -15.28
C GLU A 372 9.15 15.47 -14.79
N GLU A 373 9.33 15.35 -13.48
CA GLU A 373 10.65 15.28 -12.87
C GLU A 373 10.69 14.36 -11.65
N LEU A 374 11.85 13.71 -11.50
CA LEU A 374 12.30 12.94 -10.36
C LEU A 374 13.73 13.40 -10.04
N ASP A 375 14.02 13.60 -8.76
CA ASP A 375 15.39 13.85 -8.33
C ASP A 375 15.66 13.24 -6.95
N VAL A 376 16.94 13.02 -6.65
CA VAL A 376 17.40 12.65 -5.32
C VAL A 376 18.08 13.88 -4.73
N LYS A 377 17.49 14.43 -3.65
CA LYS A 377 17.88 15.72 -3.10
C LYS A 377 18.24 15.63 -1.63
N ASP A 378 19.20 16.45 -1.20
CA ASP A 378 19.43 16.67 0.22
C ASP A 378 18.17 17.34 0.82
N PRO A 379 17.54 16.74 1.84
CA PRO A 379 16.25 17.21 2.35
C PRO A 379 16.34 18.51 3.17
N LEU A 380 17.52 19.03 3.46
CA LEU A 380 17.70 20.30 4.16
C LEU A 380 18.01 21.44 3.19
N THR A 381 18.89 21.19 2.23
CA THR A 381 19.39 22.19 1.29
C THR A 381 18.63 22.23 -0.04
N MET A 382 17.86 21.18 -0.36
CA MET A 382 17.15 20.97 -1.63
C MET A 382 18.07 20.87 -2.87
N ASN A 383 19.37 20.79 -2.66
CA ASN A 383 20.35 20.54 -3.71
C ASN A 383 20.28 19.07 -4.16
N SER A 384 20.45 18.83 -5.46
CA SER A 384 20.59 17.48 -6.00
C SER A 384 21.85 16.82 -5.45
N VAL A 385 21.77 15.53 -5.12
CA VAL A 385 22.96 14.75 -4.77
C VAL A 385 23.80 14.45 -6.02
N PRO A 386 25.13 14.29 -5.90
CA PRO A 386 25.94 13.84 -7.03
C PRO A 386 25.56 12.42 -7.48
N ASN A 387 25.75 12.14 -8.77
CA ASN A 387 25.50 10.83 -9.38
C ASN A 387 26.66 9.84 -9.12
N ASP A 388 27.04 9.64 -7.86
CA ASP A 388 28.19 8.82 -7.47
C ASP A 388 27.81 7.41 -6.97
N GLY A 389 26.51 7.10 -6.90
CA GLY A 389 25.97 5.86 -6.35
C GLY A 389 26.17 5.70 -4.84
N LYS A 390 26.57 6.77 -4.14
CA LYS A 390 27.00 6.73 -2.73
C LYS A 390 26.34 7.81 -1.87
N THR A 391 26.23 9.03 -2.38
CA THR A 391 25.66 10.15 -1.63
C THR A 391 24.15 9.96 -1.51
N VAL A 392 23.69 9.81 -0.28
CA VAL A 392 22.29 9.55 0.05
C VAL A 392 21.51 10.86 0.10
N GLY A 393 20.35 10.90 -0.56
CA GLY A 393 19.35 11.94 -0.43
C GLY A 393 17.94 11.36 -0.37
N GLU A 394 16.93 12.23 -0.37
CA GLU A 394 15.51 11.86 -0.42
C GLU A 394 15.02 11.87 -1.87
N ILE A 395 14.24 10.85 -2.26
CA ILE A 395 13.58 10.83 -3.56
C ILE A 395 12.44 11.86 -3.54
N MET A 396 12.44 12.76 -4.52
CA MET A 396 11.41 13.78 -4.67
C MET A 396 10.80 13.74 -6.07
N PHE A 397 9.50 13.97 -6.14
CA PHE A 397 8.72 13.91 -7.37
C PHE A 397 8.09 15.26 -7.71
N ARG A 398 7.99 15.56 -9.00
CA ARG A 398 7.22 16.71 -9.51
C ARG A 398 6.53 16.35 -10.82
N GLY A 399 5.29 16.80 -10.98
CA GLY A 399 4.56 16.67 -12.24
C GLY A 399 3.13 16.18 -12.09
N ASN A 400 2.54 15.78 -13.22
CA ASN A 400 1.11 15.51 -13.33
C ASN A 400 0.65 14.18 -12.72
N THR A 401 1.57 13.23 -12.53
CA THR A 401 1.29 11.93 -11.89
C THR A 401 1.61 11.94 -10.40
N VAL A 402 1.51 13.12 -9.76
CA VAL A 402 1.62 13.31 -8.31
C VAL A 402 0.28 13.78 -7.77
N MET A 403 -0.12 13.32 -6.58
CA MET A 403 -1.45 13.52 -6.00
C MET A 403 -1.86 14.99 -6.00
N SER A 404 -3.16 15.27 -6.01
CA SER A 404 -3.65 16.62 -5.81
C SER A 404 -3.48 17.11 -4.36
N GLY A 405 -3.32 16.18 -3.42
CA GLY A 405 -3.13 16.46 -2.00
C GLY A 405 -3.85 15.43 -1.11
N TYR A 406 -3.77 15.66 0.20
CA TYR A 406 -4.48 14.86 1.20
C TYR A 406 -5.87 15.44 1.50
N LEU A 407 -6.88 14.58 1.45
CA LEU A 407 -8.28 14.90 1.68
C LEU A 407 -8.46 15.49 3.08
N ASN A 408 -9.03 16.69 3.15
CA ASN A 408 -9.30 17.44 4.38
C ASN A 408 -8.06 17.74 5.25
N ASP A 409 -6.84 17.66 4.69
CA ASP A 409 -5.60 17.88 5.44
C ASP A 409 -4.65 18.80 4.65
N LEU A 410 -4.94 20.10 4.72
CA LEU A 410 -4.18 21.12 4.01
C LEU A 410 -2.74 21.25 4.55
N GLU A 411 -2.55 21.09 5.86
CA GLU A 411 -1.24 21.25 6.48
C GLU A 411 -0.31 20.08 6.11
N ALA A 412 -0.80 18.83 6.17
CA ALA A 412 -0.02 17.70 5.66
C ALA A 412 0.24 17.80 4.16
N THR A 413 -0.69 18.37 3.39
CA THR A 413 -0.49 18.62 1.96
C THR A 413 0.63 19.63 1.73
N LYS A 414 0.61 20.78 2.41
CA LYS A 414 1.66 21.81 2.30
C LYS A 414 3.03 21.25 2.69
N GLU A 415 3.10 20.48 3.77
CA GLU A 415 4.36 19.87 4.20
C GLU A 415 4.86 18.85 3.18
N ALA A 416 3.99 18.00 2.63
CA ALA A 416 4.36 17.02 1.62
C ALA A 416 4.86 17.65 0.31
N PHE A 417 4.38 18.85 -0.04
CA PHE A 417 4.73 19.60 -1.25
C PHE A 417 5.65 20.80 -0.99
N ARG A 418 6.32 20.85 0.17
CA ARG A 418 7.20 21.97 0.51
C ARG A 418 8.27 22.14 -0.58
N ASP A 419 8.58 23.39 -0.90
CA ASP A 419 9.57 23.77 -1.92
C ASP A 419 9.21 23.32 -3.36
N GLY A 420 7.93 23.01 -3.61
CA GLY A 420 7.42 22.70 -4.95
C GLY A 420 7.66 21.26 -5.41
N TRP A 421 8.07 20.38 -4.49
CA TRP A 421 8.34 18.97 -4.74
C TRP A 421 7.54 18.10 -3.78
N PHE A 422 7.02 16.97 -4.27
CA PHE A 422 6.50 15.93 -3.39
C PHE A 422 7.64 15.16 -2.77
N ARG A 423 7.67 15.17 -1.43
CA ARG A 423 8.64 14.47 -0.58
C ARG A 423 8.17 13.06 -0.27
N SER A 424 8.88 12.06 -0.80
CA SER A 424 8.49 10.65 -0.63
C SER A 424 8.79 10.11 0.77
N GLY A 425 9.80 10.67 1.47
CA GLY A 425 10.38 10.10 2.67
C GLY A 425 11.27 8.87 2.44
N ASP A 426 11.43 8.41 1.20
CA ASP A 426 12.32 7.30 0.83
C ASP A 426 13.72 7.85 0.49
N LEU A 427 14.76 7.22 1.04
CA LEU A 427 16.14 7.60 0.87
C LEU A 427 16.80 6.76 -0.21
N ALA A 428 17.56 7.40 -1.08
CA ALA A 428 18.18 6.77 -2.23
C ALA A 428 19.53 7.39 -2.56
N VAL A 429 20.28 6.67 -3.39
CA VAL A 429 21.43 7.18 -4.12
C VAL A 429 21.09 7.29 -5.60
N LYS A 430 21.86 8.10 -6.32
CA LYS A 430 21.76 8.22 -7.78
C LYS A 430 23.05 7.72 -8.43
N HIS A 431 22.93 6.77 -9.34
CA HIS A 431 24.06 6.15 -10.04
C HIS A 431 24.54 7.03 -11.21
N PRO A 432 25.77 6.84 -11.71
CA PRO A 432 26.32 7.60 -12.84
C PRO A 432 25.46 7.58 -14.11
N ASP A 433 24.62 6.55 -14.26
CA ASP A 433 23.72 6.35 -15.38
C ASP A 433 22.29 6.85 -15.11
N GLU A 434 22.11 7.70 -14.08
CA GLU A 434 20.88 8.32 -13.60
C GLU A 434 19.89 7.38 -12.89
N TYR A 435 20.23 6.09 -12.74
CA TYR A 435 19.35 5.15 -12.04
C TYR A 435 19.34 5.44 -10.55
N ILE A 436 18.15 5.45 -9.96
CA ILE A 436 18.01 5.55 -8.51
C ILE A 436 17.95 4.18 -7.87
N GLU A 437 18.57 4.08 -6.69
CA GLU A 437 18.54 2.90 -5.85
C GLU A 437 18.17 3.30 -4.43
N ILE A 438 17.03 2.78 -3.96
CA ILE A 438 16.54 3.00 -2.60
C ILE A 438 17.48 2.29 -1.63
N LYS A 439 17.87 3.03 -0.59
CA LYS A 439 18.68 2.52 0.52
C LYS A 439 17.85 2.22 1.76
N ASP A 440 16.88 3.07 2.09
CA ASP A 440 15.95 2.83 3.19
C ASP A 440 14.78 3.84 3.14
N ARG A 441 13.85 3.79 4.10
CA ARG A 441 13.02 4.94 4.45
C ARG A 441 13.68 5.76 5.54
N SER A 442 13.58 7.08 5.43
CA SER A 442 14.02 8.03 6.47
C SER A 442 13.54 7.71 7.88
N LYS A 443 12.34 7.14 8.02
CA LYS A 443 11.75 6.75 9.32
C LYS A 443 12.08 5.33 9.77
N ASP A 444 12.56 4.48 8.86
CA ASP A 444 12.83 3.07 9.11
C ASP A 444 14.36 2.80 9.29
N ILE A 445 15.22 3.83 9.08
CA ILE A 445 16.65 3.78 9.46
C ILE A 445 16.78 3.47 10.95
N ILE A 446 17.63 2.49 11.25
CA ILE A 446 17.96 2.08 12.61
C ILE A 446 19.23 2.83 13.02
N ILE A 447 19.15 3.66 14.07
CA ILE A 447 20.29 4.43 14.57
C ILE A 447 20.90 3.69 15.75
N SER A 448 22.01 2.99 15.52
CA SER A 448 22.70 2.15 16.51
C SER A 448 24.08 2.73 16.84
N GLY A 449 24.28 3.23 18.05
CA GLY A 449 25.57 3.79 18.47
C GLY A 449 26.02 5.03 17.71
N GLY A 450 25.09 5.75 17.08
CA GLY A 450 25.39 6.88 16.19
C GLY A 450 25.60 6.50 14.72
N GLU A 451 25.58 5.21 14.39
CA GLU A 451 25.64 4.72 13.01
C GLU A 451 24.24 4.47 12.45
N ASN A 452 24.04 4.82 11.17
CA ASN A 452 22.80 4.55 10.45
C ASN A 452 22.87 3.16 9.80
N ILE A 453 21.95 2.28 10.19
CA ILE A 453 21.83 0.94 9.64
C ILE A 453 20.57 0.88 8.77
N SER A 454 20.74 0.47 7.50
CA SER A 454 19.62 0.23 6.60
C SER A 454 18.89 -1.06 6.97
N SER A 455 17.60 -0.96 7.28
CA SER A 455 16.75 -2.12 7.53
C SER A 455 16.65 -3.02 6.28
N VAL A 456 16.57 -2.42 5.09
CA VAL A 456 16.47 -3.10 3.79
C VAL A 456 17.75 -3.88 3.46
N GLU A 457 18.92 -3.33 3.78
CA GLU A 457 20.20 -4.00 3.56
C GLU A 457 20.32 -5.26 4.41
N VAL A 458 19.94 -5.16 5.69
CA VAL A 458 19.91 -6.32 6.60
C VAL A 458 18.87 -7.35 6.15
N GLU A 459 17.66 -6.93 5.76
CA GLU A 459 16.63 -7.81 5.20
C GLU A 459 17.13 -8.57 3.97
N THR A 460 17.81 -7.88 3.05
CA THR A 460 18.33 -8.49 1.81
C THR A 460 19.31 -9.62 2.12
N VAL A 461 20.21 -9.42 3.08
CA VAL A 461 21.17 -10.46 3.49
C VAL A 461 20.46 -11.61 4.19
N VAL A 462 19.60 -11.34 5.20
CA VAL A 462 18.87 -12.42 5.90
C VAL A 462 18.01 -13.23 4.94
N TYR A 463 17.33 -12.58 3.99
CA TYR A 463 16.49 -13.25 2.99
C TYR A 463 17.29 -14.21 2.11
N SER A 464 18.56 -13.89 1.81
CA SER A 464 19.42 -14.75 0.99
C SER A 464 19.81 -16.07 1.66
N HIS A 465 19.51 -16.24 2.95
CA HIS A 465 19.76 -17.49 3.65
C HIS A 465 18.82 -18.61 3.14
N PRO A 466 19.33 -19.81 2.79
CA PRO A 466 18.53 -20.87 2.14
C PRO A 466 17.27 -21.29 2.89
N ALA A 467 17.31 -21.27 4.23
CA ALA A 467 16.20 -21.63 5.11
C ALA A 467 15.11 -20.56 5.25
N VAL A 468 15.38 -19.31 4.85
CA VAL A 468 14.48 -18.16 5.08
C VAL A 468 13.44 -18.06 3.96
N LEU A 469 12.17 -17.93 4.35
CA LEU A 469 11.04 -17.69 3.46
C LEU A 469 10.68 -16.20 3.39
N GLU A 470 10.64 -15.54 4.55
CA GLU A 470 10.38 -14.11 4.70
C GLU A 470 11.21 -13.52 5.83
N VAL A 471 11.54 -12.24 5.73
CA VAL A 471 12.17 -11.48 6.80
C VAL A 471 11.56 -10.07 6.86
N ALA A 472 11.54 -9.50 8.06
CA ALA A 472 11.35 -8.07 8.27
C ALA A 472 12.29 -7.60 9.39
N VAL A 473 12.97 -6.47 9.19
CA VAL A 473 13.93 -5.92 10.16
C VAL A 473 13.40 -4.60 10.70
N VAL A 474 13.52 -4.41 12.01
CA VAL A 474 13.12 -3.17 12.69
C VAL A 474 14.14 -2.73 13.72
N ALA A 475 14.11 -1.44 14.03
CA ALA A 475 14.77 -0.90 15.21
C ALA A 475 14.11 -1.46 16.47
N ARG A 476 14.93 -2.09 17.32
CA ARG A 476 14.58 -2.42 18.70
C ARG A 476 15.34 -1.49 19.64
N PRO A 477 14.70 -0.87 20.65
CA PRO A 477 15.40 -0.11 21.69
C PRO A 477 16.52 -0.93 22.34
N ASP A 478 17.62 -0.28 22.66
CA ASP A 478 18.77 -0.91 23.32
C ASP A 478 19.43 0.09 24.29
N ASP A 479 19.68 -0.33 25.52
CA ASP A 479 20.16 0.56 26.59
C ASP A 479 21.58 1.09 26.34
N HIS A 480 22.38 0.38 25.54
CA HIS A 480 23.75 0.78 25.24
C HIS A 480 23.87 1.51 23.89
N TRP A 481 23.16 1.02 22.87
CA TRP A 481 23.29 1.50 21.50
C TRP A 481 22.15 2.44 21.07
N GLY A 482 21.18 2.70 21.94
CA GLY A 482 19.95 3.43 21.62
C GLY A 482 18.96 2.56 20.85
N GLN A 483 19.37 2.04 19.69
CA GLN A 483 18.63 1.04 18.93
C GLN A 483 19.57 -0.06 18.42
N THR A 484 19.04 -1.24 18.16
CA THR A 484 19.74 -2.35 17.51
C THR A 484 18.82 -3.04 16.49
N PRO A 485 19.34 -3.61 15.39
CA PRO A 485 18.49 -4.31 14.43
C PRO A 485 17.94 -5.61 15.01
N CYS A 486 16.63 -5.81 14.86
CA CYS A 486 15.92 -7.02 15.22
C CYS A 486 15.26 -7.60 13.96
N ALA A 487 15.61 -8.84 13.62
CA ALA A 487 15.06 -9.54 12.46
C ALA A 487 13.94 -10.49 12.88
N PHE A 488 12.76 -10.32 12.31
CA PHE A 488 11.68 -11.28 12.36
C PHE A 488 11.78 -12.18 11.13
N VAL A 489 11.86 -13.50 11.32
CA VAL A 489 12.19 -14.47 10.28
C VAL A 489 11.12 -15.55 10.23
N LYS A 490 10.55 -15.76 9.04
CA LYS A 490 9.74 -16.93 8.73
C LYS A 490 10.58 -17.92 7.93
N LEU A 491 10.62 -19.18 8.35
CA LEU A 491 11.35 -20.23 7.66
C LEU A 491 10.53 -20.89 6.56
N LYS A 492 11.23 -21.47 5.59
CA LYS A 492 10.62 -22.39 4.62
C LYS A 492 10.17 -23.65 5.34
N GLU A 493 9.10 -24.26 4.85
CA GLU A 493 8.57 -25.50 5.42
C GLU A 493 9.64 -26.60 5.44
N GLY A 494 9.80 -27.27 6.58
CA GLY A 494 10.81 -28.30 6.79
C GLY A 494 12.26 -27.80 6.97
N SER A 495 12.50 -26.48 6.99
CA SER A 495 13.82 -25.92 7.28
C SER A 495 14.01 -25.67 8.78
N HIS A 496 15.24 -25.87 9.27
CA HIS A 496 15.63 -25.61 10.66
C HIS A 496 16.93 -24.80 10.67
N VAL A 497 16.90 -23.67 11.38
CA VAL A 497 18.05 -22.79 11.60
C VAL A 497 17.82 -22.06 12.92
N ASP A 498 18.89 -21.80 13.68
CA ASP A 498 18.80 -21.03 14.92
C ASP A 498 19.16 -19.55 14.70
N SER A 499 18.95 -18.74 15.74
CA SER A 499 19.20 -17.29 15.68
C SER A 499 20.68 -16.97 15.49
N GLU A 500 21.58 -17.77 16.06
CA GLU A 500 23.02 -17.56 16.04
C GLU A 500 23.58 -17.81 14.64
N GLU A 501 23.06 -18.82 13.93
CA GLU A 501 23.40 -19.11 12.54
C GLU A 501 22.99 -17.96 11.61
N ILE A 502 21.78 -17.40 11.77
CA ILE A 502 21.34 -16.23 10.99
C ILE A 502 22.21 -15.01 11.29
N ILE A 503 22.52 -14.74 12.56
CA ILE A 503 23.37 -13.61 12.95
C ILE A 503 24.78 -13.77 12.38
N LYS A 504 25.36 -14.97 12.46
CA LYS A 504 26.67 -15.29 11.89
C LYS A 504 26.66 -15.11 10.37
N PHE A 505 25.63 -15.64 9.70
CA PHE A 505 25.46 -15.49 8.25
C PHE A 505 25.46 -14.02 7.82
N CYS A 506 24.83 -13.14 8.61
CA CYS A 506 24.85 -11.70 8.41
C CYS A 506 26.24 -11.09 8.65
N ARG A 507 26.92 -11.46 9.74
CA ARG A 507 28.27 -10.94 10.06
C ARG A 507 29.33 -11.32 9.04
N ASP A 508 29.14 -12.44 8.34
CA ASP A 508 30.03 -12.87 7.27
C ASP A 508 29.85 -12.02 5.99
N ARG A 509 28.77 -11.23 5.88
CA ARG A 509 28.37 -10.49 4.67
C ARG A 509 28.14 -9.00 4.87
N LEU A 510 27.93 -8.56 6.12
CA LEU A 510 27.68 -7.18 6.52
C LEU A 510 28.73 -6.74 7.54
N PRO A 511 29.04 -5.43 7.61
CA PRO A 511 29.75 -4.87 8.74
C PRO A 511 29.14 -5.32 10.06
N HIS A 512 29.98 -5.67 11.04
CA HIS A 512 29.53 -6.32 12.27
C HIS A 512 28.48 -5.51 13.06
N TYR A 513 28.49 -4.17 12.93
CA TYR A 513 27.53 -3.30 13.59
C TYR A 513 26.13 -3.33 12.94
N MET A 514 26.03 -3.71 11.66
CA MET A 514 24.75 -3.82 10.92
C MET A 514 24.04 -5.15 11.17
N ALA A 515 24.76 -6.20 11.52
CA ALA A 515 24.17 -7.51 11.75
C ALA A 515 23.12 -7.45 12.88
N PRO A 516 21.98 -8.14 12.75
CA PRO A 516 20.96 -8.13 13.78
C PRO A 516 21.51 -8.68 15.09
N ARG A 517 21.09 -8.09 16.21
CA ARG A 517 21.42 -8.61 17.54
C ARG A 517 20.38 -9.62 18.05
N THR A 518 19.20 -9.60 17.43
CA THR A 518 18.08 -10.45 17.81
C THR A 518 17.38 -10.97 16.56
N VAL A 519 17.12 -12.27 16.57
CA VAL A 519 16.37 -12.96 15.53
C VAL A 519 15.19 -13.66 16.20
N ILE A 520 13.98 -13.37 15.74
CA ILE A 520 12.73 -13.95 16.25
C ILE A 520 12.09 -14.76 15.13
N PHE A 521 11.81 -16.04 15.39
CA PHE A 521 11.17 -16.90 14.41
C PHE A 521 9.65 -16.89 14.59
N GLU A 522 8.94 -16.24 13.67
CA GLU A 522 7.47 -16.18 13.70
C GLU A 522 6.85 -15.90 12.32
N ASP A 523 5.53 -15.98 12.26
CA ASP A 523 4.76 -15.57 11.07
C ASP A 523 4.73 -14.05 10.95
N ILE A 524 5.24 -13.51 9.85
CA ILE A 524 5.31 -12.07 9.62
C ILE A 524 3.95 -11.55 9.14
N PRO A 525 3.30 -10.61 9.86
CA PRO A 525 2.01 -10.08 9.44
C PRO A 525 2.16 -9.27 8.14
N ARG A 526 1.23 -9.51 7.21
CA ARG A 526 1.23 -8.84 5.90
C ARG A 526 0.17 -7.75 5.84
N THR A 527 0.53 -6.62 5.25
CA THR A 527 -0.43 -5.60 4.84
C THR A 527 -1.36 -6.14 3.75
N SER A 528 -2.50 -5.48 3.57
CA SER A 528 -3.50 -5.85 2.55
C SER A 528 -3.01 -5.82 1.11
N THR A 529 -1.89 -5.13 0.88
CA THR A 529 -1.23 -4.95 -0.41
C THR A 529 -0.11 -5.96 -0.65
N GLY A 530 0.09 -6.89 0.29
CA GLY A 530 1.12 -7.91 0.22
C GLY A 530 2.50 -7.44 0.68
N LYS A 531 2.65 -6.23 1.24
CA LYS A 531 3.92 -5.82 1.88
C LYS A 531 4.06 -6.47 3.25
N SER A 532 5.20 -7.09 3.53
CA SER A 532 5.58 -7.55 4.87
C SER A 532 5.67 -6.36 5.83
N LYS A 533 5.20 -6.54 7.07
CA LYS A 533 5.32 -5.53 8.12
C LYS A 533 5.73 -6.24 9.40
N ALA A 534 6.90 -5.91 9.94
CA ALA A 534 7.33 -6.46 11.21
C ALA A 534 6.30 -6.18 12.33
N PRO A 535 6.07 -7.15 13.24
CA PRO A 535 5.32 -6.93 14.46
C PRO A 535 6.00 -5.83 15.29
N ARG A 536 5.24 -4.81 15.70
CA ARG A 536 5.73 -3.83 16.70
C ARG A 536 5.42 -4.27 18.14
N THR A 537 4.48 -5.19 18.29
CA THR A 537 4.11 -5.85 19.56
C THR A 537 5.11 -6.96 19.84
N GLY A 538 5.76 -6.93 21.02
CA GLY A 538 6.83 -7.87 21.40
C GLY A 538 8.21 -7.23 21.54
N ILE A 539 8.45 -6.06 20.93
CA ILE A 539 9.75 -5.35 21.00
C ILE A 539 10.04 -4.83 22.43
N ASN A 540 8.99 -4.43 23.17
CA ASN A 540 9.12 -3.92 24.54
C ASN A 540 9.08 -5.02 25.61
N ASP A 541 8.58 -6.22 25.28
CA ASP A 541 8.42 -7.30 26.27
C ASP A 541 9.77 -7.96 26.63
N PHE A 542 10.82 -7.73 25.85
CA PHE A 542 12.17 -8.23 26.10
C PHE A 542 12.99 -7.39 27.10
N GLN A 543 12.53 -6.21 27.52
CA GLN A 543 13.16 -5.41 28.58
C GLN A 543 12.39 -5.44 29.92
N GLY A 544 11.25 -6.14 29.99
CA GLY A 544 10.31 -6.08 31.11
C GLY A 544 10.24 -7.34 31.98
N GLY A 545 11.38 -7.83 32.49
CA GLY A 545 11.34 -8.55 33.74
C GLY A 545 10.97 -7.56 34.85
N ILE A 546 9.67 -7.51 35.19
CA ILE A 546 9.03 -6.65 36.20
C ILE A 546 8.48 -5.33 35.63
N ASN A 547 7.15 -5.18 35.74
CA ASN A 547 6.29 -4.03 35.42
C ASN A 547 5.73 -3.94 33.99
N ASP A 548 4.65 -4.67 33.70
CA ASP A 548 3.36 -4.01 33.41
C ASP A 548 2.20 -5.01 33.37
N PHE A 549 1.21 -4.77 34.24
CA PHE A 549 -0.06 -5.48 34.34
C PHE A 549 -1.16 -4.42 34.28
N GLN A 550 -1.77 -4.19 33.12
CA GLN A 550 -3.12 -3.62 32.93
C GLN A 550 -3.56 -3.96 31.49
N GLY A 551 -4.70 -4.55 31.16
CA GLY A 551 -5.87 -5.01 31.90
C GLY A 551 -6.90 -5.44 30.84
N GLY A 552 -7.15 -6.74 30.72
CA GLY A 552 -8.13 -7.31 29.78
C GLY A 552 -8.20 -8.82 29.99
N ALA A 553 -9.37 -9.31 30.41
CA ALA A 553 -9.56 -10.67 30.89
C ALA A 553 -9.16 -11.74 29.87
N ILE A 554 -8.17 -12.58 30.22
CA ILE A 554 -7.89 -13.85 29.53
C ILE A 554 -7.86 -14.95 30.58
N THR A 555 -8.68 -15.98 30.35
CA THR A 555 -8.73 -17.23 31.11
C THR A 555 -7.39 -17.96 31.00
N ILE A 556 -6.60 -17.99 32.08
CA ILE A 556 -5.35 -18.74 32.12
C ILE A 556 -5.66 -20.20 32.46
N LYS A 557 -5.38 -21.09 31.51
CA LYS A 557 -5.32 -22.54 31.72
C LYS A 557 -3.90 -22.86 32.18
N VAL A 558 -3.68 -23.02 33.48
CA VAL A 558 -2.36 -23.34 34.03
C VAL A 558 -2.09 -24.84 33.84
N LEU A 559 -1.16 -25.17 32.95
CA LEU A 559 -0.45 -26.45 32.94
C LEU A 559 0.76 -26.30 33.89
N CYS A 560 0.65 -26.83 35.11
CA CYS A 560 1.83 -27.02 35.97
C CYS A 560 2.21 -28.50 35.97
N SER A 561 3.35 -28.80 35.37
CA SER A 561 4.14 -29.99 35.64
C SER A 561 4.87 -29.81 36.98
N GLY A 562 4.56 -30.63 37.98
CA GLY A 562 5.34 -30.71 39.23
C GLY A 562 4.51 -30.57 40.51
N THR A 563 4.25 -31.73 41.11
CA THR A 563 3.68 -32.07 42.43
C THR A 563 3.77 -31.01 43.55
N PHE A 564 2.63 -30.57 44.10
CA PHE A 564 2.28 -30.48 45.54
C PHE A 564 0.74 -30.24 45.68
N PRO A 565 0.10 -30.61 46.83
CA PRO A 565 -1.32 -30.99 46.90
C PRO A 565 -2.32 -29.83 46.96
N GLN A 566 -3.54 -30.20 46.60
CA GLN A 566 -4.67 -29.38 46.22
C GLN A 566 -5.53 -28.95 47.42
N SER A 567 -5.10 -27.92 48.14
CA SER A 567 -5.95 -27.19 49.09
C SER A 567 -5.34 -25.81 49.31
N ASP A 568 -6.00 -24.75 48.80
CA ASP A 568 -5.87 -23.32 49.17
C ASP A 568 -6.24 -22.36 48.03
N VAL A 569 -6.89 -22.84 46.96
CA VAL A 569 -7.53 -21.98 45.96
C VAL A 569 -8.92 -21.56 46.45
N THR A 570 -9.03 -20.59 47.38
CA THR A 570 -10.24 -19.75 47.49
C THR A 570 -9.99 -18.47 48.29
N ARG A 571 -10.53 -17.35 47.77
CA ARG A 571 -10.73 -16.01 48.37
C ARG A 571 -9.64 -14.98 48.09
N LEU A 572 -9.96 -14.05 47.20
CA LEU A 572 -10.07 -12.61 47.51
C LEU A 572 -10.48 -11.84 46.24
N THR A 573 -11.75 -11.44 46.18
CA THR A 573 -12.29 -10.44 45.26
C THR A 573 -12.90 -9.31 46.08
N ALA A 574 -12.78 -8.09 45.56
CA ALA A 574 -13.45 -6.83 45.95
C ALA A 574 -12.63 -5.82 46.78
N ALA A 575 -12.06 -4.83 46.08
CA ALA A 575 -12.06 -3.44 46.53
C ALA A 575 -11.93 -2.49 45.32
N SER A 576 -12.89 -1.58 45.19
CA SER A 576 -13.10 -0.59 44.13
C SER A 576 -12.23 0.66 44.28
N ILE A 577 -11.72 1.23 43.18
CA ILE A 577 -10.96 2.50 43.15
C ILE A 577 -11.73 3.56 42.34
N ARG A 578 -11.93 4.75 42.93
CA ARG A 578 -12.40 5.98 42.27
C ARG A 578 -11.19 6.83 41.85
N PHE A 579 -11.25 7.47 40.70
CA PHE A 579 -10.24 8.42 40.22
C PHE A 579 -10.63 9.88 40.56
N ALA A 580 -9.66 10.66 41.02
CA ALA A 580 -9.72 12.12 41.06
C ALA A 580 -8.47 12.69 40.36
N ASN A 581 -8.70 13.60 39.41
CA ASN A 581 -7.68 14.27 38.59
C ASN A 581 -7.25 15.60 39.23
N SER A 582 -5.95 15.85 39.33
CA SER A 582 -5.39 17.21 39.34
C SER A 582 -3.97 17.22 38.74
N GLY A 583 -3.60 18.36 38.17
CA GLY A 583 -2.60 18.50 37.12
C GLY A 583 -1.12 18.33 37.50
N ASN A 584 -0.33 18.07 36.46
CA ASN A 584 1.09 18.39 36.28
C ASN A 584 2.06 18.19 37.46
N ARG A 585 2.52 16.93 37.61
CA ARG A 585 3.91 16.44 37.81
C ARG A 585 3.84 15.07 38.47
N ARG A 586 4.33 14.01 37.81
CA ARG A 586 4.51 12.69 38.45
C ARG A 586 5.90 12.65 39.09
N CYS A 587 5.97 12.87 40.40
CA CYS A 587 7.04 12.32 41.23
C CYS A 587 6.47 11.05 41.89
N LEU A 588 7.04 9.88 41.57
CA LEU A 588 6.77 8.64 42.29
C LEU A 588 7.82 8.50 43.40
N SER A 589 7.42 8.78 44.63
CA SER A 589 8.09 8.26 45.82
C SER A 589 7.43 6.93 46.19
N ILE A 590 8.12 5.81 45.95
CA ILE A 590 7.69 4.51 46.46
C ILE A 590 8.34 4.30 47.81
N MET A 591 7.54 4.33 48.87
CA MET A 591 7.91 3.81 50.19
C MET A 591 7.85 2.29 50.11
N ALA A 592 9.02 1.64 50.13
CA ALA A 592 9.13 0.19 50.29
C ALA A 592 9.08 -0.13 51.79
N GLU A 593 8.03 -0.82 52.24
CA GLU A 593 7.96 -1.39 53.59
C GLU A 593 8.40 -2.86 53.51
N GLU A 594 9.69 -3.10 53.70
CA GLU A 594 10.22 -4.41 54.08
C GLU A 594 10.16 -4.54 55.61
N ARG A 595 9.52 -5.62 56.11
CA ARG A 595 9.68 -6.06 57.51
C ARG A 595 10.33 -7.43 57.56
N SER A 596 11.60 -7.40 57.92
CA SER A 596 12.42 -8.56 58.33
C SER A 596 12.27 -8.83 59.84
N LYS A 597 12.40 -10.10 60.23
CA LYS A 597 12.40 -10.58 61.63
C LYS A 597 13.78 -10.37 62.28
N VAL A 598 13.77 -9.72 63.46
CA VAL A 598 14.55 -9.93 64.71
C VAL A 598 16.10 -9.98 64.63
N THR A 599 16.83 -9.07 65.32
CA THR A 599 17.63 -9.30 66.57
C THR A 599 18.48 -8.05 66.98
N GLU A 600 18.26 -7.56 68.21
CA GLU A 600 19.04 -6.83 69.26
C GLU A 600 20.17 -5.76 69.06
N PHE A 601 19.98 -4.61 69.77
CA PHE A 601 20.85 -3.77 70.67
C PHE A 601 22.29 -3.30 70.24
N ALA A 602 22.84 -2.10 70.50
CA ALA A 602 22.59 -0.98 71.45
C ALA A 602 23.26 0.39 71.07
N PHE A 603 22.74 1.48 71.66
CA PHE A 603 23.15 2.90 71.91
C PHE A 603 24.58 3.47 71.64
N PHE A 604 24.68 4.74 71.18
CA PHE A 604 24.85 5.97 72.02
C PHE A 604 25.01 7.31 71.23
N TYR A 605 24.39 8.39 71.77
CA TYR A 605 24.78 9.82 71.88
C TYR A 605 23.79 10.91 71.43
N SER A 606 23.45 11.75 72.40
CA SER A 606 22.69 13.00 72.31
C SER A 606 23.57 14.22 72.62
N SER A 607 23.08 15.38 72.14
CA SER A 607 23.23 16.77 72.66
C SER A 607 24.58 17.50 72.59
N THR A 608 24.58 18.72 71.98
CA THR A 608 25.10 20.02 72.51
C THR A 608 24.99 21.16 71.46
N PHE A 609 24.11 22.16 71.71
CA PHE A 609 24.24 23.65 71.56
C PHE A 609 24.66 24.32 70.20
N MET A 610 24.33 25.56 69.78
CA MET A 610 23.62 26.77 70.29
C MET A 610 23.38 27.77 69.11
N PHE A 611 22.44 28.71 69.25
CA PHE A 611 22.20 29.92 68.42
C PHE A 611 23.34 30.99 68.51
N PRO A 612 23.30 32.08 67.69
CA PRO A 612 22.80 33.37 68.22
C PRO A 612 21.93 34.24 67.25
N THR A 613 20.80 34.72 67.81
CA THR A 613 20.12 36.07 67.79
C THR A 613 20.13 37.07 66.59
N PHE A 614 18.89 37.36 66.11
CA PHE A 614 18.15 38.61 65.68
C PHE A 614 18.78 40.04 65.75
N PRO A 615 18.17 41.17 65.21
CA PRO A 615 16.78 41.41 64.71
C PRO A 615 16.53 42.38 63.50
N ALA A 616 15.23 42.46 63.11
CA ALA A 616 14.42 43.63 62.65
C ALA A 616 14.54 44.24 61.23
N GLU A 617 13.48 44.12 60.42
CA GLU A 617 12.51 45.19 60.03
C GLU A 617 11.63 44.73 58.84
N ALA A 618 10.34 45.05 58.90
CA ALA A 618 9.40 45.13 57.77
C ALA A 618 9.02 46.62 57.58
N PRO A 619 8.21 47.10 56.60
CA PRO A 619 7.63 46.51 55.38
C PRO A 619 7.73 47.46 54.12
N CYS A 620 7.01 47.12 53.03
CA CYS A 620 6.13 48.04 52.25
C CYS A 620 6.36 48.24 50.72
N SER A 621 5.23 48.50 50.05
CA SER A 621 4.93 48.93 48.66
C SER A 621 4.85 47.82 47.58
N LYS A 622 3.70 47.43 46.97
CA LYS A 622 2.63 48.18 46.25
C LYS A 622 3.22 49.12 45.18
N THR A 623 2.79 49.27 43.94
CA THR A 623 1.62 48.92 43.09
C THR A 623 2.06 49.41 41.69
N THR A 624 1.48 49.02 40.55
CA THR A 624 0.06 49.03 40.17
C THR A 624 -0.11 48.17 38.93
#